data_AF-A0A395HKE9-F1
#
_entry.id   AF-A0A395HKE9-F1
#
_cell.length_a   1.000
_cell.length_b   1.000
_cell.length_c   1.000
_cell.angle_alpha   90.00
_cell.angle_beta   90.00
_cell.angle_gamma   90.00
#
_symmetry.space_group_name_H-M   'P 1'
#
loop_
_entity.id
_entity.type
_entity.pdbx_description
1 polymer ?
#
loop_
_entity_poly.entity_id
_entity_poly.type
_entity_poly.pdbx_seq_one_letter_code
_entity_poly.pdbx_strand_id
1 'polypeptide(L)'
;MVWTTPSRVLGVMLGCIALLPAPATAAHHHHLHQRQHHHHGYSVGPPMWQTRPQAGETTATATVAASVIASASAVSSAQPAASSSASTISSLKAKVIIPFYIYPDPGKWTPLLNLITTFPDVHFTVIINPSSGPGTSTLPDAAFLSAVPTLTQHSNVLAIGYVPTQKGTRALADVERDINTYANWPTAANNASFAVHGIFLDEAPNAYSAELVSYYSTLASLIRSKTGLGPENYVVTNPGIPPDQAYLPLADSTVVFESPYTSFQDAIKADTFRAINGTSHSTLASMVYGIPDGVHLPTLLAQVGQISEQIFLGNTSSYMAWDPYMDSVVPALVEMV
;
A
#
# COMPACT_ATOMS: atom_id res chain seq x y z
N MET A 1 -25.32 44.16 22.66
CA MET A 1 -26.12 43.36 21.70
C MET A 1 -25.49 41.98 21.66
N VAL A 2 -26.27 40.92 21.86
CA VAL A 2 -25.79 39.53 21.91
C VAL A 2 -26.07 38.89 20.55
N TRP A 3 -25.18 38.00 20.09
CA TRP A 3 -25.45 36.63 19.61
C TRP A 3 -24.36 36.13 18.65
N THR A 4 -23.67 35.10 19.10
CA THR A 4 -22.75 34.24 18.36
C THR A 4 -23.50 33.08 17.71
N THR A 5 -23.13 32.68 16.49
CA THR A 5 -23.16 31.25 16.08
C THR A 5 -22.22 30.99 14.89
N PRO A 6 -21.66 29.76 14.74
CA PRO A 6 -20.48 29.54 13.89
C PRO A 6 -20.72 28.71 12.62
N SER A 7 -19.67 28.61 11.81
CA SER A 7 -19.56 27.75 10.62
C SER A 7 -19.75 26.27 10.92
N ARG A 8 -20.44 25.56 10.01
CA ARG A 8 -20.50 24.09 9.98
C ARG A 8 -19.49 23.54 8.96
N VAL A 9 -18.45 22.88 9.44
CA VAL A 9 -17.66 21.94 8.63
C VAL A 9 -18.27 20.56 8.81
N LEU A 10 -18.64 19.90 7.71
CA LEU A 10 -19.26 18.58 7.73
C LEU A 10 -18.16 17.51 7.62
N GLY A 11 -17.71 16.97 8.76
CA GLY A 11 -16.77 15.86 8.79
C GLY A 11 -17.46 14.55 8.37
N VAL A 12 -17.00 13.94 7.28
CA VAL A 12 -17.44 12.59 6.87
C VAL A 12 -16.64 11.56 7.66
N MET A 13 -17.26 11.02 8.72
CA MET A 13 -16.72 9.90 9.48
C MET A 13 -17.10 8.58 8.79
N LEU A 14 -16.24 8.06 7.92
CA LEU A 14 -16.22 6.62 7.62
C LEU A 14 -15.33 5.94 8.66
N GLY A 15 -15.93 5.51 9.76
CA GLY A 15 -15.29 4.59 10.68
C GLY A 15 -15.36 3.16 10.12
N CYS A 16 -14.25 2.43 10.16
CA CYS A 16 -14.20 1.00 9.85
C CYS A 16 -14.97 0.20 10.92
N ILE A 17 -16.31 0.16 10.81
CA ILE A 17 -17.14 -0.73 11.61
C ILE A 17 -17.16 -2.08 10.90
N ALA A 18 -16.37 -3.03 11.41
CA ALA A 18 -16.50 -4.44 11.09
C ALA A 18 -17.87 -4.95 11.54
N LEU A 19 -18.86 -4.90 10.65
CA LEU A 19 -20.17 -5.51 10.89
C LEU A 19 -20.03 -7.02 10.94
N LEU A 20 -20.26 -7.59 12.13
CA LEU A 20 -20.36 -9.03 12.35
C LEU A 20 -21.53 -9.62 11.53
N PRO A 21 -21.35 -10.75 10.83
CA PRO A 21 -22.43 -11.37 10.08
C PRO A 21 -23.39 -12.12 11.02
N ALA A 22 -24.67 -11.75 10.99
CA ALA A 22 -25.76 -12.59 11.49
C ALA A 22 -26.22 -13.58 10.39
N PRO A 23 -26.64 -14.82 10.73
CA PRO A 23 -26.95 -15.85 9.74
C PRO A 23 -28.25 -15.56 8.99
N ALA A 24 -28.18 -15.50 7.65
CA ALA A 24 -29.35 -15.30 6.79
C ALA A 24 -30.06 -16.62 6.49
N THR A 25 -31.25 -16.83 7.08
CA THR A 25 -32.19 -17.87 6.66
C THR A 25 -32.95 -17.42 5.41
N ALA A 26 -33.03 -18.27 4.38
CA ALA A 26 -33.68 -17.96 3.11
C ALA A 26 -35.22 -18.05 3.16
N ALA A 27 -35.90 -17.17 2.43
CA ALA A 27 -37.27 -17.37 1.93
C ALA A 27 -37.56 -16.48 0.70
N HIS A 28 -38.45 -16.94 -0.18
CA HIS A 28 -38.79 -16.33 -1.48
C HIS A 28 -39.58 -15.01 -1.39
N HIS A 29 -39.50 -14.18 -2.43
CA HIS A 29 -40.59 -14.06 -3.44
C HIS A 29 -40.22 -13.13 -4.61
N HIS A 30 -40.36 -13.62 -5.85
CA HIS A 30 -40.34 -12.78 -7.05
C HIS A 30 -41.71 -12.12 -7.26
N HIS A 31 -41.73 -10.83 -7.57
CA HIS A 31 -42.85 -10.21 -8.28
C HIS A 31 -42.33 -9.30 -9.41
N LEU A 32 -42.81 -9.59 -10.63
CA LEU A 32 -42.61 -8.77 -11.82
C LEU A 32 -43.52 -7.55 -11.78
N HIS A 33 -43.05 -6.40 -12.27
CA HIS A 33 -43.92 -5.44 -12.92
C HIS A 33 -43.22 -4.71 -14.08
N GLN A 34 -43.79 -4.85 -15.27
CA GLN A 34 -43.51 -3.99 -16.41
C GLN A 34 -44.08 -2.58 -16.16
N ARG A 35 -43.42 -1.54 -16.71
CA ARG A 35 -44.10 -0.60 -17.61
C ARG A 35 -43.12 0.14 -18.52
N GLN A 36 -43.58 0.34 -19.76
CA GLN A 36 -42.93 1.14 -20.79
C GLN A 36 -43.11 2.64 -20.51
N HIS A 37 -42.32 3.50 -21.17
CA HIS A 37 -42.86 4.54 -22.06
C HIS A 37 -41.77 5.10 -22.99
N HIS A 38 -42.20 5.72 -24.10
CA HIS A 38 -41.37 6.13 -25.24
C HIS A 38 -40.66 7.48 -25.02
N HIS A 39 -39.64 7.79 -25.84
CA HIS A 39 -39.76 8.88 -26.84
C HIS A 39 -38.65 8.81 -27.92
N HIS A 40 -38.83 9.56 -29.01
CA HIS A 40 -38.10 9.42 -30.29
C HIS A 40 -36.84 10.29 -30.38
N GLY A 41 -35.86 9.80 -31.14
CA GLY A 41 -34.53 10.41 -31.33
C GLY A 41 -34.43 11.69 -32.17
N TYR A 42 -33.20 12.04 -32.51
CA TYR A 42 -32.79 12.50 -33.85
C TYR A 42 -31.29 12.23 -34.06
N SER A 43 -30.86 12.16 -35.32
CA SER A 43 -29.50 11.83 -35.76
C SER A 43 -28.75 13.08 -36.26
N VAL A 44 -27.43 13.14 -36.05
CA VAL A 44 -26.47 13.73 -37.00
C VAL A 44 -25.08 13.12 -36.79
N GLY A 45 -24.43 12.72 -37.89
CA GLY A 45 -23.07 12.18 -37.92
C GLY A 45 -21.98 13.22 -38.27
N PRO A 46 -20.73 12.78 -38.47
CA PRO A 46 -19.53 13.64 -38.52
C PRO A 46 -19.01 13.93 -39.94
N PRO A 47 -18.04 14.87 -40.08
CA PRO A 47 -16.99 14.84 -41.10
C PRO A 47 -15.66 14.36 -40.48
N MET A 48 -14.91 13.39 -41.00
CA MET A 48 -14.32 13.13 -42.33
C MET A 48 -12.93 13.74 -42.60
N TRP A 49 -11.92 12.86 -42.52
CA TRP A 49 -10.70 12.67 -43.32
C TRP A 49 -10.23 13.75 -44.33
N GLN A 50 -8.90 14.00 -44.36
CA GLN A 50 -7.97 13.93 -45.52
C GLN A 50 -6.54 14.34 -45.09
N THR A 51 -5.56 13.43 -45.00
CA THR A 51 -4.58 12.94 -46.01
C THR A 51 -3.47 13.90 -46.46
N ARG A 52 -2.22 13.43 -46.25
CA ARG A 52 -0.92 13.97 -46.70
C ARG A 52 -0.74 13.81 -48.22
N PRO A 53 0.01 14.71 -48.86
CA PRO A 53 1.25 14.34 -49.59
C PRO A 53 2.40 15.38 -49.38
N GLN A 54 3.69 15.17 -49.67
CA GLN A 54 4.39 13.95 -50.12
C GLN A 54 5.82 13.78 -49.51
N ALA A 55 6.89 14.10 -50.25
CA ALA A 55 8.24 13.53 -50.18
C ALA A 55 9.34 14.53 -50.65
N GLY A 56 10.61 14.21 -50.36
CA GLY A 56 11.80 14.93 -50.84
C GLY A 56 13.07 14.13 -50.53
N GLU A 57 13.59 13.39 -51.51
CA GLU A 57 14.85 12.66 -51.40
C GLU A 57 16.04 13.55 -51.75
N THR A 58 17.23 13.26 -51.23
CA THR A 58 18.48 13.43 -51.99
C THR A 58 19.61 12.60 -51.37
N THR A 59 20.29 11.84 -52.22
CA THR A 59 21.47 11.03 -51.91
C THR A 59 22.76 11.80 -52.21
N ALA A 60 23.81 11.58 -51.42
CA ALA A 60 25.20 11.80 -51.83
C ALA A 60 26.15 10.91 -51.01
N THR A 61 27.22 10.43 -51.65
CA THR A 61 28.09 9.35 -51.15
C THR A 61 29.52 9.82 -50.87
N ALA A 62 30.14 9.18 -49.86
CA ALA A 62 31.58 8.85 -49.71
C ALA A 62 32.67 9.95 -49.83
N THR A 63 33.67 9.89 -48.95
CA THR A 63 35.05 9.44 -49.30
C THR A 63 35.85 9.13 -48.01
N VAL A 64 36.84 8.25 -48.14
CA VAL A 64 37.70 7.69 -47.08
C VAL A 64 38.82 8.65 -46.66
N ALA A 65 39.18 8.66 -45.37
CA ALA A 65 40.54 8.98 -44.92
C ALA A 65 40.95 8.02 -43.79
N ALA A 66 41.95 7.18 -44.04
CA ALA A 66 42.53 6.29 -43.04
C ALA A 66 43.68 6.99 -42.31
N SER A 67 43.75 6.83 -41.00
CA SER A 67 44.94 7.18 -40.20
C SER A 67 45.21 6.06 -39.20
N VAL A 68 46.21 5.25 -39.51
CA VAL A 68 46.70 4.19 -38.63
C VAL A 68 47.65 4.80 -37.63
N ILE A 69 47.27 4.84 -36.35
CA ILE A 69 48.21 5.02 -35.24
C ILE A 69 48.11 3.78 -34.37
N ALA A 70 49.12 2.92 -34.47
CA ALA A 70 49.27 1.79 -33.58
C ALA A 70 49.82 2.28 -32.23
N SER A 71 49.06 2.06 -31.16
CA SER A 71 49.51 2.28 -29.79
C SER A 71 49.17 1.04 -28.96
N ALA A 72 50.15 0.16 -28.79
CA ALA A 72 50.01 -1.01 -27.93
C ALA A 72 50.10 -0.61 -26.45
N SER A 73 49.13 -0.99 -25.63
CA SER A 73 49.29 -1.11 -24.18
C SER A 73 48.14 -1.91 -23.54
N ALA A 74 48.53 -2.95 -22.80
CA ALA A 74 47.81 -3.65 -21.73
C ALA A 74 46.26 -3.74 -21.80
N VAL A 75 45.76 -4.93 -22.15
CA VAL A 75 44.41 -5.36 -21.79
C VAL A 75 44.37 -5.58 -20.27
N SER A 76 43.93 -4.56 -19.52
CA SER A 76 43.60 -4.73 -18.10
C SER A 76 42.22 -5.37 -18.00
N SER A 77 42.17 -6.61 -17.53
CA SER A 77 40.92 -7.34 -17.29
C SER A 77 40.19 -6.73 -16.09
N ALA A 78 39.39 -5.70 -16.35
CA ALA A 78 38.49 -5.10 -15.37
C ALA A 78 37.36 -6.09 -15.04
N GLN A 79 37.63 -6.95 -14.06
CA GLN A 79 36.62 -7.81 -13.44
C GLN A 79 35.54 -6.91 -12.84
N PRO A 80 34.25 -7.06 -13.20
CA PRO A 80 33.20 -6.28 -12.56
C PRO A 80 33.18 -6.62 -11.08
N ALA A 81 33.40 -5.62 -10.23
CA ALA A 81 33.21 -5.77 -8.80
C ALA A 81 31.75 -6.14 -8.56
N ALA A 82 31.51 -7.32 -8.00
CA ALA A 82 30.17 -7.76 -7.66
C ALA A 82 29.57 -6.77 -6.65
N SER A 83 28.46 -6.13 -7.02
CA SER A 83 27.75 -5.19 -6.15
C SER A 83 27.37 -5.90 -4.85
N SER A 84 28.01 -5.52 -3.75
CA SER A 84 27.75 -6.04 -2.41
C SER A 84 26.48 -5.44 -1.81
N SER A 85 25.34 -5.67 -2.49
CA SER A 85 24.01 -5.21 -2.08
C SER A 85 23.31 -6.17 -1.11
N ALA A 86 23.90 -7.35 -0.84
CA ALA A 86 23.27 -8.43 -0.06
C ALA A 86 23.42 -8.28 1.47
N SER A 87 24.07 -7.22 1.96
CA SER A 87 24.48 -7.10 3.38
C SER A 87 23.59 -6.22 4.26
N THR A 88 22.66 -5.43 3.70
CA THR A 88 21.82 -4.49 4.46
C THR A 88 20.57 -5.11 5.10
N ILE A 89 20.11 -6.28 4.65
CA ILE A 89 18.92 -6.93 5.25
C ILE A 89 19.28 -7.64 6.57
N SER A 90 20.55 -8.01 6.77
CA SER A 90 21.03 -8.75 7.95
C SER A 90 21.25 -7.88 9.21
N SER A 91 20.95 -6.57 9.16
CA SER A 91 21.09 -5.65 10.30
C SER A 91 19.76 -5.14 10.85
N LEU A 92 18.63 -5.53 10.25
CA LEU A 92 17.31 -5.10 10.71
C LEU A 92 16.91 -5.84 12.00
N LYS A 93 16.61 -5.09 13.06
CA LYS A 93 16.23 -5.61 14.39
C LYS A 93 14.73 -5.73 14.57
N ALA A 94 13.94 -4.86 13.95
CA ALA A 94 12.48 -4.92 14.03
C ALA A 94 11.81 -4.48 12.72
N LYS A 95 10.54 -4.84 12.57
CA LYS A 95 9.67 -4.41 11.47
C LYS A 95 8.41 -3.78 12.06
N VAL A 96 8.02 -2.61 11.57
CA VAL A 96 6.75 -1.99 11.90
C VAL A 96 5.95 -1.74 10.63
N ILE A 97 4.64 -1.89 10.72
CA ILE A 97 3.70 -1.44 9.71
C ILE A 97 2.95 -0.23 10.26
N ILE A 98 2.69 0.78 9.43
CA ILE A 98 2.03 2.02 9.89
C ILE A 98 0.94 2.40 8.88
N PRO A 99 -0.36 2.27 9.24
CA PRO A 99 -1.45 2.89 8.49
C PRO A 99 -1.33 4.42 8.64
N PHE A 100 -0.64 5.07 7.71
CA PHE A 100 -0.23 6.47 7.86
C PHE A 100 -1.14 7.40 7.05
N TYR A 101 -2.41 7.45 7.45
CA TYR A 101 -3.47 8.17 6.73
C TYR A 101 -3.54 9.66 7.13
N ILE A 102 -2.39 10.23 7.48
CA ILE A 102 -2.24 11.63 7.87
C ILE A 102 -1.98 12.47 6.63
N TYR A 103 -2.86 13.43 6.35
CA TYR A 103 -2.64 14.40 5.29
C TYR A 103 -1.33 15.19 5.53
N PRO A 104 -0.45 15.35 4.51
CA PRO A 104 0.87 15.99 4.65
C PRO A 104 0.83 17.52 4.76
N ASP A 105 -0.01 18.07 5.64
CA ASP A 105 0.09 19.46 6.06
C ASP A 105 1.50 19.76 6.62
N PRO A 106 2.03 20.98 6.47
CA PRO A 106 3.35 21.37 6.96
C PRO A 106 3.62 20.92 8.41
N GLY A 107 4.63 20.06 8.58
CA GLY A 107 5.06 19.52 9.87
C GLY A 107 4.33 18.26 10.36
N LYS A 108 3.22 17.83 9.74
CA LYS A 108 2.46 16.65 10.21
C LYS A 108 3.22 15.33 10.09
N TRP A 109 4.08 15.20 9.09
CA TRP A 109 4.90 14.01 8.87
C TRP A 109 6.22 14.03 9.66
N THR A 110 6.57 15.14 10.33
CA THR A 110 7.83 15.29 11.08
C THR A 110 8.02 14.23 12.18
N PRO A 111 7.01 13.83 12.98
CA PRO A 111 7.21 12.79 13.99
C PRO A 111 7.63 11.45 13.39
N LEU A 112 6.96 11.02 12.31
CA LEU A 112 7.33 9.79 11.59
C LEU A 112 8.76 9.86 11.03
N LEU A 113 9.13 10.97 10.37
CA LEU A 113 10.48 11.15 9.80
C LEU A 113 11.57 11.18 10.89
N ASN A 114 11.28 11.77 12.06
CA ASN A 114 12.17 11.74 13.21
C ASN A 114 12.35 10.30 13.73
N LEU A 115 11.27 9.53 13.84
CA LEU A 115 11.31 8.14 14.32
C LEU A 115 12.12 7.24 13.36
N ILE A 116 11.86 7.35 12.06
CA ILE A 116 12.60 6.65 10.99
C ILE A 116 14.10 6.95 11.06
N THR A 117 14.46 8.23 11.25
CA THR A 117 15.86 8.69 11.31
C THR A 117 16.54 8.25 12.61
N THR A 118 15.79 8.15 13.71
CA THR A 118 16.33 7.72 15.02
C THR A 118 16.60 6.23 15.06
N PHE A 119 15.84 5.42 14.32
CA PHE A 119 15.94 3.95 14.32
C PHE A 119 16.27 3.37 12.93
N PRO A 120 17.50 3.58 12.42
CA PRO A 120 17.91 3.08 11.10
C PRO A 120 17.92 1.54 10.98
N ASP A 121 18.04 0.83 12.11
CA ASP A 121 17.96 -0.64 12.18
C ASP A 121 16.52 -1.18 12.17
N VAL A 122 15.50 -0.32 12.05
CA VAL A 122 14.08 -0.72 12.02
C VAL A 122 13.51 -0.52 10.62
N HIS A 123 12.83 -1.53 10.10
CA HIS A 123 12.13 -1.47 8.81
C HIS A 123 10.72 -0.90 9.00
N PHE A 124 10.40 0.18 8.29
CA PHE A 124 9.11 0.86 8.36
C PHE A 124 8.28 0.65 7.09
N THR A 125 7.28 -0.23 7.15
CA THR A 125 6.27 -0.38 6.10
C THR A 125 5.21 0.72 6.29
N VAL A 126 5.24 1.79 5.50
CA VAL A 126 4.37 2.96 5.66
C VAL A 126 3.29 2.98 4.59
N ILE A 127 2.03 2.89 4.99
CA ILE A 127 0.88 2.85 4.08
C ILE A 127 0.42 4.27 3.77
N ILE A 128 0.59 4.70 2.51
CA ILE A 128 0.22 6.02 2.00
C ILE A 128 -1.18 5.97 1.39
N ASN A 129 -2.06 6.86 1.86
CA ASN A 129 -3.47 6.90 1.45
C ASN A 129 -3.93 8.34 1.15
N PRO A 130 -3.78 8.82 -0.11
CA PRO A 130 -4.21 10.18 -0.46
C PRO A 130 -5.73 10.41 -0.38
N SER A 131 -6.55 9.45 -0.83
CA SER A 131 -8.00 9.63 -0.93
C SER A 131 -8.75 8.29 -1.03
N SER A 132 -8.54 7.39 -0.06
CA SER A 132 -9.02 5.99 -0.11
C SER A 132 -8.56 5.28 -1.40
N GLY A 133 -7.30 5.49 -1.74
CA GLY A 133 -6.74 5.27 -3.08
C GLY A 133 -5.85 6.44 -3.50
N PRO A 134 -5.25 6.39 -4.71
CA PRO A 134 -4.33 7.41 -5.21
C PRO A 134 -5.03 8.72 -5.62
N GLY A 135 -6.36 8.78 -5.55
CA GLY A 135 -7.19 9.85 -6.09
C GLY A 135 -7.73 9.55 -7.49
N THR A 136 -8.47 10.50 -8.07
CA THR A 136 -9.07 10.39 -9.43
C THR A 136 -8.18 10.96 -10.54
N SER A 137 -7.15 11.72 -10.17
CA SER A 137 -6.12 12.28 -11.05
C SER A 137 -4.90 11.35 -11.16
N THR A 138 -4.01 11.63 -12.13
CA THR A 138 -2.75 10.88 -12.31
C THR A 138 -1.74 11.09 -11.19
N LEU A 139 -1.85 12.21 -10.47
CA LEU A 139 -1.06 12.58 -9.30
C LEU A 139 -2.00 13.11 -8.20
N PRO A 140 -1.64 12.94 -6.91
CA PRO A 140 -2.27 13.67 -5.81
C PRO A 140 -1.84 15.14 -5.82
N ASP A 141 -2.27 15.90 -4.80
CA ASP A 141 -1.93 17.32 -4.67
C ASP A 141 -0.45 17.60 -4.34
N ALA A 142 -0.12 18.90 -4.29
CA ALA A 142 1.22 19.40 -4.03
C ALA A 142 1.78 19.02 -2.64
N ALA A 143 0.94 18.74 -1.64
CA ALA A 143 1.40 18.35 -0.31
C ALA A 143 1.97 16.92 -0.35
N PHE A 144 1.26 15.99 -1.00
CA PHE A 144 1.78 14.63 -1.25
C PHE A 144 3.02 14.63 -2.15
N LEU A 145 3.00 15.40 -3.25
CA LEU A 145 4.16 15.54 -4.15
C LEU A 145 5.43 16.03 -3.43
N SER A 146 5.27 16.83 -2.38
CA SER A 146 6.38 17.34 -1.57
C SER A 146 6.80 16.38 -0.45
N ALA A 147 5.86 15.63 0.14
CA ALA A 147 6.11 14.82 1.34
C ALA A 147 6.52 13.38 1.07
N VAL A 148 5.99 12.73 0.02
CA VAL A 148 6.38 11.34 -0.32
C VAL A 148 7.89 11.21 -0.59
N PRO A 149 8.57 12.13 -1.31
CA PRO A 149 10.02 12.04 -1.54
C PRO A 149 10.86 12.16 -0.27
N THR A 150 10.41 12.87 0.76
CA THR A 150 11.15 12.97 2.04
C THR A 150 11.04 11.71 2.88
N LEU A 151 10.05 10.86 2.60
CA LEU A 151 9.86 9.55 3.20
C LEU A 151 10.65 8.46 2.44
N THR A 152 10.51 8.41 1.10
CA THR A 152 11.10 7.34 0.25
C THR A 152 12.61 7.40 0.10
N GLN A 153 13.25 8.53 0.43
CA GLN A 153 14.71 8.65 0.46
C GLN A 153 15.39 7.81 1.56
N HIS A 154 14.64 7.31 2.56
CA HIS A 154 15.17 6.55 3.68
C HIS A 154 15.26 5.06 3.34
N SER A 155 16.46 4.48 3.39
CA SER A 155 16.72 3.08 3.00
C SER A 155 16.06 2.03 3.89
N ASN A 156 15.57 2.43 5.06
CA ASN A 156 14.83 1.58 6.00
C ASN A 156 13.30 1.75 5.90
N VAL A 157 12.80 2.42 4.86
CA VAL A 157 11.37 2.66 4.63
C VAL A 157 10.87 1.95 3.38
N LEU A 158 9.74 1.25 3.54
CA LEU A 158 8.94 0.67 2.48
C LEU A 158 7.59 1.42 2.41
N ALA A 159 7.51 2.46 1.59
CA ALA A 159 6.26 3.17 1.36
C ALA A 159 5.37 2.37 0.38
N ILE A 160 4.12 2.08 0.75
CA ILE A 160 3.18 1.31 -0.09
C ILE A 160 1.85 2.06 -0.28
N GLY A 161 1.24 1.93 -1.46
CA GLY A 161 -0.01 2.62 -1.80
C GLY A 161 -1.25 1.88 -1.31
N TYR A 162 -2.14 2.55 -0.58
CA TYR A 162 -3.44 2.02 -0.15
C TYR A 162 -4.40 1.86 -1.35
N VAL A 163 -5.01 0.69 -1.51
CA VAL A 163 -6.08 0.43 -2.50
C VAL A 163 -7.19 -0.44 -1.85
N PRO A 164 -8.44 0.07 -1.72
CA PRO A 164 -9.54 -0.71 -1.16
C PRO A 164 -10.10 -1.69 -2.18
N THR A 165 -10.53 -2.87 -1.73
CA THR A 165 -11.04 -3.96 -2.58
C THR A 165 -12.50 -4.34 -2.30
N GLN A 166 -13.10 -3.84 -1.22
CA GLN A 166 -14.47 -4.13 -0.80
C GLN A 166 -14.73 -5.65 -0.67
N LYS A 167 -13.81 -6.39 -0.03
CA LYS A 167 -13.87 -7.87 0.10
C LYS A 167 -13.90 -8.61 -1.25
N GLY A 168 -13.26 -7.99 -2.25
CA GLY A 168 -13.22 -8.45 -3.64
C GLY A 168 -14.50 -8.16 -4.43
N THR A 169 -15.45 -7.40 -3.89
CA THR A 169 -16.65 -6.97 -4.64
C THR A 169 -16.40 -5.73 -5.50
N ARG A 170 -15.32 -4.99 -5.26
CA ARG A 170 -14.90 -3.88 -6.13
C ARG A 170 -14.48 -4.42 -7.49
N ALA A 171 -14.96 -3.82 -8.57
CA ALA A 171 -14.65 -4.27 -9.92
C ALA A 171 -13.13 -4.33 -10.15
N LEU A 172 -12.64 -5.46 -10.68
CA LEU A 172 -11.20 -5.72 -10.86
C LEU A 172 -10.51 -4.56 -11.57
N ALA A 173 -11.06 -4.09 -12.69
CA ALA A 173 -10.53 -2.98 -13.47
C ALA A 173 -10.38 -1.65 -12.69
N ASP A 174 -11.23 -1.39 -11.68
CA ASP A 174 -11.10 -0.21 -10.82
C ASP A 174 -9.94 -0.33 -9.83
N VAL A 175 -9.66 -1.54 -9.33
CA VAL A 175 -8.51 -1.82 -8.45
C VAL A 175 -7.22 -1.82 -9.27
N GLU A 176 -7.24 -2.44 -10.45
CA GLU A 176 -6.12 -2.39 -11.40
C GLU A 176 -5.78 -0.95 -11.81
N ARG A 177 -6.79 -0.10 -12.06
CA ARG A 177 -6.56 1.33 -12.35
C ARG A 177 -5.79 2.00 -11.23
N ASP A 178 -6.22 1.85 -9.98
CA ASP A 178 -5.56 2.49 -8.84
C ASP A 178 -4.11 2.00 -8.66
N ILE A 179 -3.87 0.69 -8.80
CA ILE A 179 -2.51 0.10 -8.82
C ILE A 179 -1.67 0.72 -9.94
N ASN A 180 -2.23 0.86 -11.14
CA ASN A 180 -1.53 1.50 -12.26
C ASN A 180 -1.27 2.99 -12.02
N THR A 181 -2.14 3.72 -11.32
CA THR A 181 -1.89 5.14 -10.97
C THR A 181 -0.68 5.26 -10.05
N TYR A 182 -0.62 4.49 -8.95
CA TYR A 182 0.56 4.45 -8.07
C TYR A 182 1.82 4.04 -8.83
N ALA A 183 1.76 2.99 -9.66
CA ALA A 183 2.89 2.53 -10.47
C ALA A 183 3.38 3.58 -11.50
N ASN A 184 2.54 4.54 -11.87
CA ASN A 184 2.88 5.60 -12.81
C ASN A 184 3.33 6.90 -12.12
N TRP A 185 3.21 7.02 -10.79
CA TRP A 185 3.62 8.23 -10.04
C TRP A 185 5.03 8.74 -10.37
N PRO A 186 6.09 7.89 -10.45
CA PRO A 186 7.44 8.38 -10.70
C PRO A 186 7.59 9.06 -12.07
N THR A 187 6.95 8.46 -13.08
CA THR A 187 6.93 8.95 -14.46
C THR A 187 6.04 10.19 -14.61
N ALA A 188 4.84 10.16 -14.01
CA ALA A 188 3.87 11.24 -14.08
C ALA A 188 4.34 12.52 -13.37
N ALA A 189 5.05 12.39 -12.25
CA ALA A 189 5.66 13.49 -11.52
C ALA A 189 7.04 13.92 -12.09
N ASN A 190 7.60 13.17 -13.04
CA ASN A 190 8.99 13.30 -13.49
C ASN A 190 9.99 13.34 -12.31
N ASN A 191 9.76 12.47 -11.31
CA ASN A 191 10.51 12.42 -10.06
C ASN A 191 10.58 10.98 -9.55
N ALA A 192 11.75 10.34 -9.67
CA ALA A 192 11.95 8.95 -9.25
C ALA A 192 11.71 8.71 -7.74
N SER A 193 11.86 9.73 -6.90
CA SER A 193 11.58 9.64 -5.46
C SER A 193 10.09 9.81 -5.12
N PHE A 194 9.27 10.31 -6.05
CA PHE A 194 7.81 10.32 -5.90
C PHE A 194 7.24 8.96 -6.31
N ALA A 195 7.41 7.97 -5.44
CA ALA A 195 7.10 6.57 -5.68
C ALA A 195 6.42 5.92 -4.46
N VAL A 196 5.79 4.77 -4.70
CA VAL A 196 5.54 3.75 -3.67
C VAL A 196 6.08 2.43 -4.21
N HIS A 197 6.63 1.59 -3.34
CA HIS A 197 7.37 0.37 -3.71
C HIS A 197 6.55 -0.91 -3.44
N GLY A 198 5.23 -0.79 -3.48
CA GLY A 198 4.26 -1.85 -3.20
C GLY A 198 2.84 -1.32 -3.04
N ILE A 199 1.90 -2.23 -2.81
CA ILE A 199 0.46 -1.94 -2.65
C ILE A 199 -0.10 -2.66 -1.43
N PHE A 200 -0.91 -1.93 -0.67
CA PHE A 200 -1.74 -2.43 0.43
C PHE A 200 -3.18 -2.63 -0.10
N LEU A 201 -3.55 -3.89 -0.32
CA LEU A 201 -4.89 -4.31 -0.73
C LEU A 201 -5.78 -4.42 0.52
N ASP A 202 -6.54 -3.36 0.79
CA ASP A 202 -7.39 -3.26 1.97
C ASP A 202 -8.74 -3.97 1.81
N GLU A 203 -9.38 -4.26 2.94
CA GLU A 203 -10.67 -4.94 3.04
C GLU A 203 -10.67 -6.36 2.44
N ALA A 204 -9.57 -7.11 2.56
CA ALA A 204 -9.44 -8.44 1.98
C ALA A 204 -10.42 -9.46 2.60
N PRO A 205 -10.84 -10.50 1.85
CA PRO A 205 -11.69 -11.56 2.40
C PRO A 205 -10.90 -12.46 3.35
N ASN A 206 -11.58 -12.94 4.40
CA ASN A 206 -11.04 -13.98 5.27
C ASN A 206 -11.54 -15.38 4.89
N ALA A 207 -12.79 -15.51 4.41
CA ALA A 207 -13.37 -16.81 4.05
C ALA A 207 -12.92 -17.28 2.66
N TYR A 208 -12.73 -18.59 2.48
CA TYR A 208 -12.37 -19.18 1.20
C TYR A 208 -13.43 -18.91 0.11
N SER A 209 -12.95 -18.49 -1.06
CA SER A 209 -13.67 -18.59 -2.33
C SER A 209 -12.66 -18.74 -3.46
N ALA A 210 -12.86 -19.71 -4.35
CA ALA A 210 -11.98 -19.91 -5.52
C ALA A 210 -11.96 -18.68 -6.45
N GLU A 211 -13.09 -17.99 -6.56
CA GLU A 211 -13.24 -16.76 -7.36
C GLU A 211 -12.42 -15.62 -6.75
N LEU A 212 -12.47 -15.47 -5.41
CA LEU A 212 -11.69 -14.46 -4.71
C LEU A 212 -10.19 -14.79 -4.71
N VAL A 213 -9.80 -16.06 -4.52
CA VAL A 213 -8.39 -16.48 -4.67
C VAL A 213 -7.86 -16.13 -6.07
N SER A 214 -8.66 -16.33 -7.12
CA SER A 214 -8.30 -15.91 -8.49
C SER A 214 -8.19 -14.39 -8.64
N TYR A 215 -9.12 -13.63 -8.05
CA TYR A 215 -9.10 -12.17 -8.02
C TYR A 215 -7.82 -11.63 -7.37
N TYR A 216 -7.47 -12.10 -6.16
CA TYR A 216 -6.26 -11.66 -5.45
C TYR A 216 -4.97 -12.12 -6.12
N SER A 217 -4.95 -13.33 -6.71
CA SER A 217 -3.82 -13.81 -7.51
C SER A 217 -3.58 -12.94 -8.75
N THR A 218 -4.65 -12.47 -9.40
CA THR A 218 -4.57 -11.53 -10.53
C THR A 218 -3.98 -10.18 -10.09
N LEU A 219 -4.45 -9.63 -8.97
CA LEU A 219 -3.92 -8.37 -8.41
C LEU A 219 -2.46 -8.49 -7.99
N ALA A 220 -2.08 -9.54 -7.27
CA ALA A 220 -0.69 -9.79 -6.87
C ALA A 220 0.24 -9.92 -8.09
N SER A 221 -0.21 -10.65 -9.12
CA SER A 221 0.51 -10.78 -10.40
C SER A 221 0.65 -9.42 -11.11
N LEU A 222 -0.40 -8.60 -11.10
CA LEU A 222 -0.35 -7.25 -11.66
C LEU A 222 0.66 -6.38 -10.91
N ILE A 223 0.63 -6.34 -9.58
CA ILE A 223 1.53 -5.54 -8.73
C ILE A 223 2.99 -5.95 -9.01
N ARG A 224 3.29 -7.26 -9.00
CA ARG A 224 4.61 -7.84 -9.28
C ARG A 224 5.13 -7.59 -10.71
N SER A 225 4.27 -7.15 -11.64
CA SER A 225 4.67 -6.77 -13.00
C SER A 225 5.06 -5.30 -13.19
N LYS A 226 4.85 -4.42 -12.19
CA LYS A 226 5.01 -2.96 -12.35
C LYS A 226 6.41 -2.46 -12.03
N THR A 227 7.15 -2.04 -13.05
CA THR A 227 8.50 -1.44 -12.86
C THR A 227 8.50 -0.22 -11.94
N GLY A 228 7.43 0.57 -11.91
CA GLY A 228 7.28 1.73 -11.01
C GLY A 228 6.83 1.43 -9.57
N LEU A 229 6.71 0.15 -9.20
CA LEU A 229 6.51 -0.30 -7.81
C LEU A 229 7.74 -1.05 -7.25
N GLY A 230 8.87 -1.02 -7.96
CA GLY A 230 10.09 -1.74 -7.57
C GLY A 230 10.83 -1.11 -6.37
N PRO A 231 11.86 -1.78 -5.83
CA PRO A 231 12.47 -2.99 -6.39
C PRO A 231 11.74 -4.30 -6.03
N GLU A 232 10.97 -4.33 -4.94
CA GLU A 232 10.35 -5.57 -4.43
C GLU A 232 8.90 -5.78 -4.88
N ASN A 233 8.21 -4.73 -5.35
CA ASN A 233 6.81 -4.80 -5.77
C ASN A 233 5.90 -5.37 -4.67
N TYR A 234 6.11 -4.90 -3.44
CA TYR A 234 5.63 -5.57 -2.24
C TYR A 234 4.10 -5.63 -2.17
N VAL A 235 3.53 -6.81 -1.91
CA VAL A 235 2.08 -7.02 -1.80
C VAL A 235 1.71 -7.21 -0.34
N VAL A 236 0.84 -6.35 0.18
CA VAL A 236 0.19 -6.55 1.49
C VAL A 236 -1.31 -6.75 1.29
N THR A 237 -1.91 -7.71 1.99
CA THR A 237 -3.36 -7.88 2.08
C THR A 237 -3.85 -7.62 3.51
N ASN A 238 -5.01 -6.98 3.66
CA ASN A 238 -5.60 -6.72 4.97
C ASN A 238 -7.02 -7.30 5.12
N PRO A 239 -7.14 -8.55 5.57
CA PRO A 239 -8.42 -9.10 6.04
C PRO A 239 -8.80 -8.66 7.46
N GLY A 240 -7.88 -8.09 8.25
CA GLY A 240 -8.07 -7.68 9.64
C GLY A 240 -8.25 -8.82 10.66
N ILE A 241 -8.35 -10.07 10.17
CA ILE A 241 -8.49 -11.32 10.93
C ILE A 241 -7.80 -12.46 10.15
N PRO A 242 -7.47 -13.61 10.78
CA PRO A 242 -6.83 -14.71 10.07
C PRO A 242 -7.67 -15.20 8.86
N PRO A 243 -7.13 -15.19 7.64
CA PRO A 243 -7.82 -15.65 6.45
C PRO A 243 -7.64 -17.16 6.23
N ASP A 244 -8.38 -17.70 5.26
CA ASP A 244 -8.12 -19.01 4.69
C ASP A 244 -6.69 -19.10 4.12
N GLN A 245 -6.06 -20.27 4.29
CA GLN A 245 -4.66 -20.50 3.91
C GLN A 245 -4.38 -20.29 2.42
N ALA A 246 -5.41 -20.37 1.54
CA ALA A 246 -5.27 -20.11 0.11
C ALA A 246 -4.90 -18.65 -0.23
N TYR A 247 -5.14 -17.69 0.67
CA TYR A 247 -4.80 -16.27 0.44
C TYR A 247 -3.39 -15.91 0.90
N LEU A 248 -2.85 -16.59 1.91
CA LEU A 248 -1.53 -16.30 2.50
C LEU A 248 -0.37 -16.26 1.48
N PRO A 249 -0.23 -17.21 0.53
CA PRO A 249 0.89 -17.19 -0.43
C PRO A 249 0.72 -16.17 -1.57
N LEU A 250 -0.37 -15.39 -1.59
CA LEU A 250 -0.62 -14.35 -2.60
C LEU A 250 0.02 -13.00 -2.23
N ALA A 251 0.50 -12.86 -1.00
CA ALA A 251 1.05 -11.61 -0.46
C ALA A 251 2.42 -11.85 0.20
N ASP A 252 3.23 -10.80 0.29
CA ASP A 252 4.50 -10.81 1.02
C ASP A 252 4.28 -10.53 2.52
N SER A 253 3.15 -9.88 2.86
CA SER A 253 2.64 -9.75 4.23
C SER A 253 1.12 -9.78 4.27
N THR A 254 0.54 -10.37 5.31
CA THR A 254 -0.92 -10.35 5.56
C THR A 254 -1.23 -9.79 6.94
N VAL A 255 -2.09 -8.77 7.03
CA VAL A 255 -2.59 -8.24 8.30
C VAL A 255 -3.66 -9.19 8.86
N VAL A 256 -3.23 -10.05 9.78
CA VAL A 256 -4.08 -11.10 10.40
C VAL A 256 -4.76 -10.66 11.69
N PHE A 257 -4.50 -9.43 12.13
CA PHE A 257 -5.25 -8.77 13.17
C PHE A 257 -5.27 -7.26 12.94
N GLU A 258 -6.45 -6.66 12.87
CA GLU A 258 -6.66 -5.22 12.95
C GLU A 258 -7.89 -4.93 13.79
N SER A 259 -7.70 -4.48 15.04
CA SER A 259 -8.78 -4.16 15.97
C SER A 259 -8.29 -3.52 17.28
N PRO A 260 -9.19 -3.03 18.15
CA PRO A 260 -8.82 -2.52 19.46
C PRO A 260 -8.14 -3.56 20.36
N TYR A 261 -7.34 -3.10 21.33
CA TYR A 261 -6.69 -3.93 22.35
C TYR A 261 -7.64 -4.88 23.09
N THR A 262 -8.88 -4.46 23.37
CA THR A 262 -9.89 -5.34 23.99
C THR A 262 -10.21 -6.54 23.12
N SER A 263 -10.46 -6.32 21.83
CA SER A 263 -10.68 -7.38 20.83
C SER A 263 -9.44 -8.25 20.62
N PHE A 264 -8.22 -7.71 20.77
CA PHE A 264 -6.99 -8.50 20.74
C PHE A 264 -6.94 -9.51 21.90
N GLN A 265 -7.20 -9.04 23.12
CA GLN A 265 -7.25 -9.91 24.30
C GLN A 265 -8.36 -10.96 24.19
N ASP A 266 -9.50 -10.65 23.55
CA ASP A 266 -10.55 -11.63 23.31
C ASP A 266 -10.19 -12.63 22.20
N ALA A 267 -9.49 -12.21 21.13
CA ALA A 267 -8.98 -13.09 20.08
C ALA A 267 -7.93 -14.09 20.61
N ILE A 268 -7.07 -13.66 21.54
CA ILE A 268 -6.13 -14.52 22.27
C ILE A 268 -6.88 -15.56 23.12
N LYS A 269 -7.87 -15.15 23.93
CA LYS A 269 -8.69 -16.08 24.75
C LYS A 269 -9.46 -17.09 23.91
N ALA A 270 -9.88 -16.70 22.71
CA ALA A 270 -10.63 -17.52 21.77
C ALA A 270 -9.75 -18.43 20.89
N ASP A 271 -8.42 -18.43 21.06
CA ASP A 271 -7.45 -19.20 20.26
C ASP A 271 -7.57 -18.92 18.73
N THR A 272 -7.95 -17.68 18.39
CA THR A 272 -8.29 -17.27 17.01
C THR A 272 -7.12 -17.48 16.03
N PHE A 273 -5.90 -17.24 16.50
CA PHE A 273 -4.68 -17.34 15.69
C PHE A 273 -4.27 -18.78 15.36
N ARG A 274 -4.89 -19.80 15.98
CA ARG A 274 -4.65 -21.21 15.65
C ARG A 274 -4.95 -21.54 14.18
N ALA A 275 -5.78 -20.75 13.49
CA ALA A 275 -6.06 -20.88 12.07
C ALA A 275 -4.81 -20.69 11.16
N ILE A 276 -3.82 -19.93 11.62
CA ILE A 276 -2.60 -19.59 10.87
C ILE A 276 -1.33 -20.24 11.45
N ASN A 277 -1.46 -21.12 12.45
CA ASN A 277 -0.35 -21.91 12.99
C ASN A 277 0.41 -22.65 11.88
N GLY A 278 1.73 -22.46 11.82
CA GLY A 278 2.60 -22.99 10.77
C GLY A 278 2.90 -22.01 9.63
N THR A 279 2.23 -20.85 9.60
CA THR A 279 2.64 -19.70 8.76
C THR A 279 3.83 -19.00 9.41
N SER A 280 4.77 -18.48 8.62
CA SER A 280 5.90 -17.71 9.18
C SER A 280 5.41 -16.37 9.72
N HIS A 281 5.76 -16.02 10.97
CA HIS A 281 5.40 -14.72 11.55
C HIS A 281 6.02 -13.55 10.75
N SER A 282 7.10 -13.80 10.00
CA SER A 282 7.77 -12.84 9.13
C SER A 282 6.92 -12.34 7.96
N THR A 283 5.91 -13.12 7.53
CA THR A 283 4.95 -12.77 6.46
C THR A 283 3.59 -12.35 7.03
N LEU A 284 3.53 -12.02 8.33
CA LEU A 284 2.32 -11.66 9.04
C LEU A 284 2.47 -10.28 9.70
N ALA A 285 1.36 -9.57 9.77
CA ALA A 285 1.25 -8.26 10.39
C ALA A 285 0.08 -8.20 11.39
N SER A 286 0.22 -7.37 12.42
CA SER A 286 -0.85 -7.09 13.39
C SER A 286 -0.89 -5.61 13.75
N MET A 287 -2.10 -5.06 13.76
CA MET A 287 -2.41 -3.68 14.13
C MET A 287 -3.34 -3.66 15.35
N VAL A 288 -2.78 -3.36 16.51
CA VAL A 288 -3.53 -3.24 17.77
C VAL A 288 -3.61 -1.79 18.18
N TYR A 289 -4.81 -1.23 18.23
CA TYR A 289 -5.02 0.18 18.57
C TYR A 289 -5.90 0.36 19.82
N GLY A 290 -6.08 1.58 20.31
CA GLY A 290 -6.84 1.85 21.54
C GLY A 290 -6.26 1.17 22.79
N ILE A 291 -4.94 1.00 22.86
CA ILE A 291 -4.23 0.38 24.00
C ILE A 291 -4.32 1.31 25.22
N PRO A 292 -4.86 0.85 26.37
CA PRO A 292 -4.89 1.67 27.60
C PRO A 292 -3.50 1.93 28.18
N ASP A 293 -3.28 3.13 28.74
CA ASP A 293 -1.98 3.56 29.32
C ASP A 293 -1.42 2.61 30.41
N GLY A 294 -2.28 1.85 31.09
CA GLY A 294 -1.89 0.88 32.11
C GLY A 294 -1.39 -0.47 31.59
N VAL A 295 -1.36 -0.70 30.27
CA VAL A 295 -0.88 -1.95 29.67
C VAL A 295 0.64 -1.99 29.67
N HIS A 296 1.21 -3.08 30.20
CA HIS A 296 2.66 -3.31 30.19
C HIS A 296 3.16 -3.64 28.78
N LEU A 297 3.73 -2.64 28.11
CA LEU A 297 4.15 -2.71 26.69
C LEU A 297 5.02 -3.93 26.34
N PRO A 298 6.08 -4.30 27.09
CA PRO A 298 6.87 -5.51 26.77
C PRO A 298 6.05 -6.81 26.78
N THR A 299 5.03 -6.90 27.63
CA THR A 299 4.13 -8.08 27.65
C THR A 299 3.21 -8.09 26.44
N LEU A 300 2.68 -6.93 26.02
CA LEU A 300 1.86 -6.83 24.81
C LEU A 300 2.69 -7.12 23.55
N LEU A 301 3.90 -6.58 23.45
CA LEU A 301 4.84 -6.87 22.36
C LEU A 301 5.18 -8.36 22.29
N ALA A 302 5.44 -9.01 23.44
CA ALA A 302 5.66 -10.44 23.49
C ALA A 302 4.43 -11.25 23.03
N GLN A 303 3.21 -10.83 23.39
CA GLN A 303 1.96 -11.45 22.93
C GLN A 303 1.77 -11.32 21.41
N VAL A 304 1.96 -10.13 20.84
CA VAL A 304 1.79 -9.87 19.39
C VAL A 304 2.91 -10.53 18.57
N GLY A 305 4.14 -10.59 19.11
CA GLY A 305 5.28 -11.30 18.48
C GLY A 305 5.10 -12.82 18.37
N GLN A 306 4.18 -13.42 19.13
CA GLN A 306 3.77 -14.82 18.92
C GLN A 306 2.87 -15.02 17.68
N ILE A 307 2.52 -13.95 16.95
CA ILE A 307 1.60 -13.97 15.80
C ILE A 307 2.27 -13.37 14.56
N SER A 308 2.98 -12.25 14.71
CA SER A 308 3.47 -11.45 13.58
C SER A 308 4.76 -10.70 13.91
N GLU A 309 5.63 -10.52 12.92
CA GLU A 309 6.82 -9.67 13.03
C GLU A 309 6.58 -8.22 12.60
N GLN A 310 5.57 -7.93 11.78
CA GLN A 310 5.25 -6.56 11.34
C GLN A 310 4.18 -5.95 12.25
N ILE A 311 4.60 -5.12 13.21
CA ILE A 311 3.74 -4.71 14.32
C ILE A 311 3.38 -3.22 14.25
N PHE A 312 2.10 -2.92 14.47
CA PHE A 312 1.60 -1.58 14.85
C PHE A 312 0.94 -1.66 16.22
N LEU A 313 1.34 -0.79 17.14
CA LEU A 313 0.68 -0.61 18.44
C LEU A 313 0.37 0.89 18.64
N GLY A 314 -0.89 1.25 18.89
CA GLY A 314 -1.32 2.63 19.16
C GLY A 314 -2.26 2.75 20.36
N ASN A 315 -2.20 3.87 21.09
CA ASN A 315 -3.16 4.14 22.18
C ASN A 315 -4.41 4.90 21.70
N THR A 316 -4.36 5.49 20.49
CA THR A 316 -5.50 6.13 19.83
C THR A 316 -6.33 5.13 19.01
N SER A 317 -7.49 5.55 18.50
CA SER A 317 -8.32 4.77 17.57
C SER A 317 -8.40 5.41 16.18
N SER A 318 -7.35 6.12 15.74
CA SER A 318 -7.35 6.87 14.49
C SER A 318 -5.98 6.86 13.82
N TYR A 319 -5.99 6.53 12.52
CA TYR A 319 -4.81 6.58 11.65
C TYR A 319 -4.58 7.96 11.00
N MET A 320 -5.43 8.95 11.33
CA MET A 320 -5.40 10.29 10.74
C MET A 320 -4.59 11.30 11.56
N ALA A 321 -3.96 10.86 12.65
CA ALA A 321 -3.09 11.67 13.51
C ALA A 321 -1.86 10.85 13.93
N TRP A 322 -0.78 11.53 14.35
CA TRP A 322 0.37 10.83 14.91
C TRP A 322 -0.01 10.25 16.26
N ASP A 323 0.25 8.96 16.45
CA ASP A 323 0.10 8.28 17.72
C ASP A 323 1.46 8.27 18.44
N PRO A 324 1.67 9.10 19.47
CA PRO A 324 2.95 9.18 20.18
C PRO A 324 3.27 7.90 20.97
N TYR A 325 2.35 6.94 21.07
CA TYR A 325 2.66 5.62 21.59
C TYR A 325 3.74 4.92 20.73
N MET A 326 3.81 5.20 19.43
CA MET A 326 4.86 4.70 18.54
C MET A 326 6.29 5.10 18.97
N ASP A 327 6.43 6.27 19.61
CA ASP A 327 7.70 6.76 20.15
C ASP A 327 8.21 5.90 21.35
N SER A 328 7.34 5.07 21.94
CA SER A 328 7.67 4.06 22.96
C SER A 328 7.76 2.64 22.38
N VAL A 329 6.91 2.32 21.41
CA VAL A 329 6.81 0.99 20.77
C VAL A 329 8.06 0.64 19.98
N VAL A 330 8.58 1.56 19.16
CA VAL A 330 9.75 1.29 18.31
C VAL A 330 11.03 1.01 19.11
N PRO A 331 11.43 1.83 20.12
CA PRO A 331 12.57 1.47 20.95
C PRO A 331 12.37 0.13 21.69
N ALA A 332 11.19 -0.13 22.24
CA ALA A 332 10.90 -1.39 22.94
C ALA A 332 10.99 -2.62 22.01
N LEU A 333 10.57 -2.51 20.75
CA LEU A 333 10.76 -3.56 19.73
C LEU A 333 12.25 -3.84 19.47
N VAL A 334 13.09 -2.80 19.42
CA VAL A 334 14.54 -2.93 19.19
C VAL A 334 15.26 -3.56 20.38
N GLU A 335 14.77 -3.36 21.61
CA GLU A 335 15.33 -3.97 22.82
C GLU A 335 14.98 -5.47 22.99
N MET A 336 14.02 -5.99 22.20
CA MET A 336 13.53 -7.37 22.30
C MET A 336 14.23 -8.37 21.36
N VAL A 337 15.17 -7.92 20.51
CA VAL A 337 15.83 -8.72 19.45
C VAL A 337 17.35 -8.67 19.56
#